data_AF-A0A1A8F6Q2-F1
#
_entry.id   AF-A0A1A8F6Q2-F1
#
_cell.length_a   1.000
_cell.length_b   1.000
_cell.length_c   1.000
_cell.angle_alpha   90.00
_cell.angle_beta   90.00
_cell.angle_gamma   90.00
#
_symmetry.space_group_name_H-M   'P 1'
#
loop_
_entity.id
_entity.type
_entity.pdbx_description
1 polymer ?
#
loop_
_entity_poly.entity_id
_entity_poly.type
_entity_poly.pdbx_seq_one_letter_code
_entity_poly.pdbx_strand_id
1 'polypeptide(L)'
;ANNNTYWCLRTINDTHNFLFCEFATGFLEYFDLNTDPYQLINAVSTLDRNALNSMHQQLMVLRGCKGHKQCNLERGGKEKNHFSDYRPVHRRKRPKVKRPSSKSLGQIWEGWVG
;
A
#
# COMPACT_ATOMS: atom_id res chain seq x y z
N ALA A 1 1.55 10.43 -15.37
CA ALA A 1 0.98 9.26 -14.69
C ALA A 1 0.92 9.56 -13.19
N ASN A 2 -0.27 9.51 -12.60
CA ASN A 2 -0.48 9.85 -11.19
C ASN A 2 -0.04 8.69 -10.29
N ASN A 3 0.40 9.00 -9.08
CA ASN A 3 0.87 8.02 -8.11
C ASN A 3 -0.32 7.30 -7.45
N ASN A 4 -0.91 6.32 -8.15
CA ASN A 4 -2.11 5.59 -7.72
C ASN A 4 -1.80 4.41 -6.77
N THR A 5 -0.79 4.55 -5.91
CA THR A 5 -0.48 3.53 -4.90
C THR A 5 -1.20 3.85 -3.60
N TYR A 6 -2.03 2.93 -3.13
CA TYR A 6 -2.77 3.05 -1.88
C TYR A 6 -2.77 1.73 -1.11
N TRP A 7 -3.02 1.81 0.19
CA TRP A 7 -3.30 0.67 1.06
C TRP A 7 -4.65 0.88 1.72
N CYS A 8 -5.47 -0.16 1.78
CA CYS A 8 -6.79 -0.07 2.40
C CYS A 8 -6.99 -1.11 3.50
N LEU A 9 -7.79 -0.72 4.49
CA LEU A 9 -8.32 -1.54 5.56
C LEU A 9 -9.83 -1.69 5.34
N ARG A 10 -10.29 -2.94 5.26
CA ARG A 10 -11.69 -3.29 5.10
C ARG A 10 -12.17 -4.06 6.32
N THR A 11 -13.26 -3.60 6.93
CA THR A 11 -13.89 -4.28 8.08
C THR A 11 -15.34 -4.57 7.76
N ILE A 12 -15.72 -5.86 7.83
CA ILE A 12 -17.10 -6.34 7.69
C ILE A 12 -17.46 -7.06 8.99
N ASN A 13 -18.21 -6.39 9.83
CA ASN A 13 -18.70 -6.91 11.11
C ASN A 13 -20.13 -6.42 11.32
N ASP A 14 -20.86 -7.01 12.27
CA ASP A 14 -22.26 -6.69 12.57
C ASP A 14 -22.45 -5.20 12.92
N THR A 15 -21.44 -4.59 13.52
CA THR A 15 -21.46 -3.18 13.97
C THR A 15 -20.67 -2.22 13.09
N HIS A 16 -19.74 -2.73 12.28
CA HIS A 16 -18.80 -1.90 11.54
C HIS A 16 -18.64 -2.43 10.12
N ASN A 17 -19.00 -1.59 9.15
CA ASN A 17 -18.94 -1.92 7.74
C ASN A 17 -18.33 -0.75 6.97
N PHE A 18 -17.01 -0.64 6.99
CA PHE A 18 -16.32 0.50 6.37
C PHE A 18 -15.10 0.08 5.54
N LEU A 19 -14.64 1.01 4.69
CA LEU A 19 -13.39 0.95 3.93
C LEU A 19 -12.58 2.22 4.23
N PHE A 20 -11.36 2.06 4.73
CA PHE A 20 -10.41 3.15 4.97
C PHE A 20 -9.20 2.97 4.07
N CYS A 21 -8.75 4.02 3.37
CA CYS A 21 -7.61 3.96 2.46
C CYS A 21 -6.62 5.10 2.70
N GLU A 22 -5.33 4.78 2.63
CA GLU A 22 -4.23 5.74 2.68
C GLU A 22 -3.40 5.65 1.40
N PHE A 23 -3.37 6.76 0.68
CA PHE A 23 -2.55 6.89 -0.53
C PHE A 23 -1.10 7.15 -0.14
N ALA A 24 -0.17 6.68 -0.97
CA ALA A 24 1.24 6.99 -0.81
C ALA A 24 1.57 8.49 -0.87
N THR A 25 0.64 9.33 -1.31
CA THR A 25 0.70 10.80 -1.28
C THR A 25 0.29 11.41 0.05
N GLY A 26 -0.29 10.62 0.96
CA GLY A 26 -0.88 11.10 2.23
C GLY A 26 -2.36 11.50 2.13
N PHE A 27 -2.98 11.35 0.96
CA PHE A 27 -4.43 11.50 0.83
C PHE A 27 -5.13 10.34 1.55
N LEU A 28 -6.20 10.65 2.28
CA LEU A 28 -6.96 9.71 3.08
C LEU A 28 -8.39 9.64 2.58
N GLU A 29 -8.94 8.43 2.53
CA GLU A 29 -10.34 8.19 2.20
C GLU A 29 -10.98 7.29 3.25
N TYR A 30 -12.23 7.59 3.58
CA TYR A 30 -13.06 6.76 4.43
C TYR A 30 -14.47 6.67 3.85
N PHE A 31 -14.97 5.44 3.76
CA PHE A 31 -16.31 5.13 3.29
C PHE A 31 -17.00 4.24 4.32
N ASP A 32 -18.11 4.71 4.89
CA ASP A 32 -19.05 3.85 5.61
C ASP A 32 -19.97 3.19 4.60
N LEU A 33 -19.80 1.88 4.40
CA LEU A 33 -20.50 1.11 3.39
C LEU A 33 -21.93 0.74 3.81
N ASN A 34 -22.33 1.06 5.05
CA ASN A 34 -23.75 1.01 5.43
C ASN A 34 -24.53 2.17 4.80
N THR A 35 -23.91 3.35 4.71
CA THR A 35 -24.55 4.57 4.20
C THR A 35 -24.15 4.91 2.76
N ASP A 36 -22.95 4.53 2.35
CA ASP A 36 -22.37 4.80 1.03
C ASP A 36 -21.83 3.51 0.39
N PRO A 37 -22.71 2.57 -0.01
CA PRO A 37 -22.28 1.28 -0.56
C PRO A 37 -21.45 1.41 -1.85
N TYR A 38 -21.60 2.53 -2.57
CA TYR A 38 -20.95 2.81 -3.83
C TYR A 38 -19.70 3.69 -3.69
N GLN A 39 -19.28 4.04 -2.46
CA GLN A 39 -18.05 4.79 -2.16
C GLN A 39 -17.97 6.12 -2.93
N LEU A 40 -19.10 6.82 -3.04
CA LEU A 40 -19.20 8.06 -3.81
C LEU A 40 -18.71 9.28 -3.01
N ILE A 41 -18.77 9.23 -1.69
CA ILE A 41 -18.49 10.38 -0.81
C ILE A 41 -17.40 10.00 0.18
N ASN A 42 -16.24 10.65 0.05
CA ASN A 42 -15.18 10.52 1.05
C ASN A 42 -15.60 11.23 2.35
N ALA A 43 -15.87 10.44 3.39
CA ALA A 43 -16.30 10.89 4.70
C ALA A 43 -15.16 10.98 5.73
N VAL A 44 -13.89 11.05 5.30
CA VAL A 44 -12.75 11.12 6.22
C VAL A 44 -12.82 12.29 7.20
N SER A 45 -13.45 13.40 6.80
CA SER A 45 -13.62 14.60 7.63
C SER A 45 -14.59 14.42 8.79
N THR A 46 -15.46 13.40 8.76
CA THR A 46 -16.44 13.14 9.82
C THR A 46 -15.88 12.27 10.94
N LEU A 47 -14.70 11.67 10.74
CA LEU A 47 -14.09 10.77 11.70
C LEU A 47 -13.40 11.52 12.84
N ASP A 48 -13.53 10.96 14.04
CA ASP A 48 -12.69 11.37 15.16
C ASP A 48 -11.22 11.01 14.90
N ARG A 49 -10.32 11.83 15.44
CA ARG A 49 -8.88 11.67 15.29
C ARG A 49 -8.37 10.37 15.91
N ASN A 50 -8.99 9.88 16.98
CA ASN A 50 -8.61 8.61 17.58
C ASN A 50 -8.98 7.42 16.69
N ALA A 51 -10.17 7.46 16.08
CA ALA A 51 -10.61 6.44 15.13
C ALA A 51 -9.68 6.39 13.90
N LEU A 52 -9.34 7.54 13.33
CA LEU A 52 -8.38 7.66 12.24
C LEU A 52 -7.01 7.07 12.61
N ASN A 53 -6.48 7.43 13.78
CA ASN A 53 -5.19 6.93 14.25
C ASN A 53 -5.21 5.41 14.46
N SER A 54 -6.30 4.86 15.02
CA SER A 54 -6.47 3.42 15.20
C SER A 54 -6.43 2.67 13.87
N MET A 55 -7.18 3.14 12.87
CA MET A 55 -7.21 2.54 11.54
C MET A 55 -5.85 2.65 10.82
N HIS A 56 -5.18 3.80 10.92
CA HIS A 56 -3.84 3.99 10.37
C HIS A 56 -2.84 2.99 10.98
N GLN A 57 -2.82 2.84 12.30
CA GLN A 57 -1.94 1.90 12.98
C GLN A 57 -2.22 0.45 12.56
N GLN A 58 -3.50 0.06 12.50
CA GLN A 58 -3.90 -1.27 12.06
C GLN A 58 -3.46 -1.54 10.62
N LEU A 59 -3.66 -0.57 9.72
CA LEU A 59 -3.23 -0.66 8.33
C LEU A 59 -1.71 -0.82 8.22
N MET A 60 -0.93 -0.11 9.04
CA MET A 60 0.53 -0.24 9.03
C MET A 60 1.00 -1.61 9.50
N VAL A 61 0.36 -2.18 10.53
CA VAL A 61 0.65 -3.56 10.97
C VAL A 61 0.37 -4.56 9.86
N LEU A 62 -0.80 -4.47 9.23
CA LEU A 62 -1.19 -5.36 8.11
C LEU A 62 -0.32 -5.16 6.87
N ARG A 63 0.20 -3.95 6.65
CA ARG A 63 1.15 -3.68 5.56
C ARG A 63 2.49 -4.39 5.76
N GLY A 64 2.93 -4.55 7.01
CA GLY A 64 4.18 -5.22 7.37
C GLY A 64 4.06 -6.74 7.57
N CYS A 65 2.85 -7.24 7.77
CA CYS A 65 2.60 -8.64 8.09
C CYS A 65 2.94 -9.57 6.91
N LYS A 66 3.36 -10.81 7.21
CA LYS A 66 3.61 -11.84 6.19
C LYS A 66 2.98 -13.17 6.56
N GLY A 67 2.17 -13.67 5.65
CA GLY A 67 1.49 -14.94 5.79
C GLY A 67 0.42 -14.93 6.88
N HIS A 68 -0.40 -16.00 6.89
CA HIS A 68 -1.59 -16.08 7.73
C HIS A 68 -1.30 -15.91 9.24
N LYS A 69 -0.15 -16.38 9.73
CA LYS A 69 0.19 -16.33 11.17
C LYS A 69 0.43 -14.90 11.69
N GLN A 70 0.86 -13.98 10.84
CA GLN A 70 1.14 -12.59 11.22
C GLN A 70 0.04 -11.63 10.75
N CYS A 71 -0.70 -11.98 9.70
CA CYS A 71 -1.72 -11.12 9.10
C CYS A 71 -3.13 -11.35 9.64
N ASN A 72 -3.35 -12.39 10.45
CA ASN A 72 -4.64 -12.67 11.04
C ASN A 72 -4.65 -12.22 12.52
N LEU A 73 -5.32 -11.11 12.81
CA LEU A 73 -5.45 -10.59 14.19
C LEU A 73 -6.25 -11.55 15.09
N GLU A 74 -7.18 -12.33 14.54
CA GLU A 74 -8.12 -13.17 15.31
C GLU A 74 -7.46 -14.38 16.00
N ARG A 75 -6.23 -14.76 15.63
CA ARG A 75 -5.58 -15.99 16.14
C ARG A 75 -4.12 -15.82 16.58
N GLY A 76 -3.64 -14.60 16.77
CA GLY A 76 -2.19 -14.32 16.77
C GLY A 76 -1.64 -13.38 17.85
N GLY A 77 -1.80 -13.74 19.12
CA GLY A 77 -0.80 -13.46 20.16
C GLY A 77 -0.91 -12.13 20.90
N LYS A 78 -1.07 -12.24 22.23
CA LYS A 78 -0.79 -11.27 23.30
C LYS A 78 -0.12 -9.97 22.81
N GLU A 79 -0.77 -8.85 23.09
CA GLU A 79 -0.25 -7.48 23.03
C GLU A 79 1.27 -7.45 23.26
N LYS A 80 2.04 -7.46 22.18
CA LYS A 80 3.39 -6.94 22.23
C LYS A 80 3.26 -5.51 21.77
N ASN A 81 3.58 -4.57 22.66
CA ASN A 81 3.69 -3.14 22.40
C ASN A 81 4.43 -2.90 21.08
N HIS A 82 3.69 -2.81 19.97
CA HIS A 82 4.19 -2.60 18.61
C HIS A 82 4.45 -1.09 18.35
N PHE A 83 4.65 -0.33 19.43
CA PHE A 83 4.74 1.13 19.43
C PHE A 83 6.08 1.65 18.88
N SER A 84 7.12 0.81 18.77
CA SER A 84 8.50 1.28 18.54
C SER A 84 9.11 1.00 17.16
N ASP A 85 8.49 0.23 16.27
CA ASP A 85 9.15 -0.22 15.01
C ASP A 85 8.64 0.48 13.74
N TYR A 86 8.13 1.70 13.87
CA TYR A 86 7.81 2.55 12.71
C TYR A 86 9.09 3.07 12.04
N ARG A 87 9.68 2.28 11.13
CA ARG A 87 10.55 2.82 10.08
C ARG A 87 9.74 3.10 8.82
N PRO A 88 9.65 4.36 8.36
CA PRO A 88 9.12 4.66 7.03
C PRO A 88 9.93 3.88 5.99
N VAL A 89 9.26 3.01 5.23
CA VAL A 89 9.89 2.28 4.12
C VAL A 89 10.18 3.29 3.02
N HIS A 90 11.39 3.88 3.02
CA HIS A 90 11.87 4.63 1.87
C HIS A 90 11.87 3.74 0.64
N ARG A 91 11.28 4.24 -0.45
CA ARG A 91 11.27 3.59 -1.77
C ARG A 91 12.69 3.14 -2.13
N ARG A 92 12.92 1.83 -2.22
CA ARG A 92 14.19 1.27 -2.69
C ARG A 92 14.43 1.80 -4.11
N LYS A 93 15.51 2.55 -4.31
CA LYS A 93 15.93 3.00 -5.65
C LYS A 93 16.22 1.75 -6.49
N ARG A 94 15.59 1.67 -7.66
CA ARG A 94 15.80 0.61 -8.67
C ARG A 94 17.32 0.52 -8.98
N PRO A 95 17.94 -0.67 -9.04
CA PRO A 95 19.32 -0.79 -9.47
C PRO A 95 19.46 -0.21 -10.89
N LYS A 96 20.37 0.73 -11.09
CA LYS A 96 20.69 1.24 -12.43
C LYS A 96 21.30 0.09 -13.22
N VAL A 97 20.54 -0.48 -14.16
CA VAL A 97 21.09 -1.38 -15.18
C VAL A 97 22.10 -0.57 -15.99
N LYS A 98 23.35 -1.06 -16.06
CA LYS A 98 24.38 -0.45 -16.91
C LYS A 98 23.94 -0.58 -18.38
N ARG A 99 23.85 0.54 -19.10
CA ARG A 99 23.69 0.54 -20.55
C ARG A 99 24.86 -0.23 -21.19
N PRO A 100 24.62 -1.14 -22.15
CA PRO A 100 25.70 -1.65 -22.97
C PRO A 100 26.33 -0.48 -23.74
N SER A 101 27.66 -0.42 -23.72
CA SER A 101 28.45 0.52 -24.52
C SER A 101 28.05 0.44 -25.98
N SER A 102 27.72 1.59 -26.59
CA SER A 102 27.52 1.69 -28.03
C SER A 102 28.81 1.26 -28.74
N LYS A 103 28.82 0.09 -29.38
CA LYS A 103 29.77 -0.18 -30.45
C LYS A 103 29.28 0.54 -31.70
N SER A 104 30.19 1.23 -32.36
CA SER A 104 29.96 2.07 -33.53
C SER A 104 29.22 1.33 -34.64
N LEU A 105 28.32 2.06 -35.28
CA LEU A 105 27.63 1.72 -36.51
C LEU A 105 28.66 1.50 -37.63
N GLY A 106 28.97 0.24 -37.96
CA GLY A 106 29.80 -0.08 -39.12
C GLY A 106 30.50 -1.42 -38.97
N GLN A 107 29.78 -2.52 -39.25
CA GLN A 107 30.31 -3.84 -39.67
C GLN A 107 29.19 -4.91 -39.70
N ILE A 108 28.04 -4.62 -40.31
CA ILE A 108 26.97 -5.63 -40.48
C ILE A 108 26.45 -5.62 -41.93
N TRP A 109 27.32 -5.65 -42.95
CA TRP A 109 26.94 -5.93 -44.34
C TRP A 109 28.14 -6.49 -45.11
N GLU A 110 28.61 -7.70 -44.77
CA GLU A 110 29.56 -8.49 -45.57
C GLU A 110 29.29 -9.97 -45.30
N GLY A 111 28.34 -10.58 -46.00
CA GLY A 111 28.10 -12.02 -45.81
C GLY A 111 26.82 -12.66 -46.34
N TRP A 112 26.02 -12.00 -47.18
CA TRP A 112 24.93 -12.66 -47.90
C TRP A 112 25.34 -12.92 -49.35
N VAL A 113 26.05 -14.03 -49.55
CA VAL A 113 26.17 -14.71 -50.85
C VAL A 113 25.74 -16.15 -50.62
N GLY A 114 24.64 -16.54 -51.26
CA GLY A 114 24.00 -17.85 -51.16
C GLY A 114 22.63 -17.80 -51.78
#